data_AF-A0AAV5SGI4-F1
#
_entry.id   AF-A0AAV5SGI4-F1
#
_cell.length_a   1.000
_cell.length_b   1.000
_cell.length_c   1.000
_cell.angle_alpha   90.00
_cell.angle_beta   90.00
_cell.angle_gamma   90.00
#
_symmetry.space_group_name_H-M   'P 1'
#
loop_
_entity.id
_entity.type
_entity.pdbx_description
1 polymer ?
#
loop_
_entity_poly.entity_id
_entity_poly.type
_entity_poly.pdbx_seq_one_letter_code
_entity_poly.pdbx_strand_id
1 'polypeptide(L)'
;MRRRLAIPLVFLFLALVPCSAHSAHSSSSDNCDEWSVEDVHFHERRACRDITTDLSNCPAASHVCDEREALSATVLTASDQCTCQSLRCANKGWRLAVNGTIVDKVRCKGRQWVSSGRAAPSFVCAKFDPSVPATSTESITTVKVEECIDPPAPFMCEVAPVNDPSFSAVCFRGQDSNLYCNSGDTVLVALTTNPGKPTDPPFYYTLQGSGLCNQETQKYEMTTLDISIEVNQVSCMQCPHMRGVATTTFQGSHGDAVFDRCIISCPTGTLKGYTLADEFFNANGGFAYYTYTGTEFYFVDSAGIRFVNADFYCENIPPDN
;
A
#
# COMPACT_ATOMS: atom_id res chain seq x y z
N MET A 1 10.94 32.84 62.61
CA MET A 1 12.26 32.89 63.30
C MET A 1 12.95 31.54 63.13
N ARG A 2 14.29 31.59 63.03
CA ARG A 2 15.25 30.60 62.51
C ARG A 2 15.19 29.17 63.10
N ARG A 3 15.49 28.17 62.25
CA ARG A 3 16.48 27.04 62.38
C ARG A 3 16.29 26.15 61.11
N ARG A 4 17.11 26.13 60.05
CA ARG A 4 18.53 25.73 59.78
C ARG A 4 18.89 24.25 60.05
N LEU A 5 19.33 23.60 58.94
CA LEU A 5 20.21 22.41 58.76
C LEU A 5 19.62 21.02 59.10
N ALA A 6 19.91 19.90 58.42
CA ALA A 6 21.07 19.48 57.61
C ALA A 6 20.72 18.33 56.62
N ILE A 7 21.56 18.16 55.58
CA ILE A 7 21.68 16.99 54.68
C ILE A 7 22.77 16.04 55.25
N PRO A 8 22.61 14.70 55.17
CA PRO A 8 23.54 13.86 54.36
C PRO A 8 22.76 12.81 53.54
N LEU A 9 23.03 12.56 52.25
CA LEU A 9 24.13 11.78 51.64
C LEU A 9 24.21 10.32 52.14
N VAL A 10 24.63 9.42 51.24
CA VAL A 10 24.88 7.95 51.34
C VAL A 10 23.61 7.08 51.12
N PHE A 11 23.52 6.08 50.23
CA PHE A 11 24.49 5.08 49.76
C PHE A 11 24.29 4.64 48.30
N LEU A 12 25.45 4.51 47.65
CA LEU A 12 25.79 3.70 46.48
C LEU A 12 25.55 2.21 46.77
N PHE A 13 24.81 1.50 45.91
CA PHE A 13 24.94 0.04 45.75
C PHE A 13 24.85 -0.31 44.26
N LEU A 14 26.04 -0.41 43.64
CA LEU A 14 26.24 -1.29 42.49
C LEU A 14 26.13 -2.74 42.98
N ALA A 15 25.19 -3.50 42.45
CA ALA A 15 25.22 -4.95 42.50
C ALA A 15 25.27 -5.47 41.07
N LEU A 16 26.48 -5.84 40.66
CA LEU A 16 26.79 -6.69 39.52
C LEU A 16 26.37 -8.13 39.85
N VAL A 17 25.52 -8.75 39.02
CA VAL A 17 25.28 -10.21 39.02
C VAL A 17 25.10 -10.67 37.55
N PRO A 18 25.65 -11.83 37.16
CA PRO A 18 26.28 -12.03 35.86
C PRO A 18 25.35 -12.62 34.79
N CYS A 19 25.83 -12.54 33.54
CA CYS A 19 25.40 -13.34 32.41
C CYS A 19 25.35 -14.83 32.74
N SER A 20 24.19 -15.44 32.54
CA SER A 20 24.08 -16.88 32.26
C SER A 20 23.59 -17.03 30.83
N ALA A 21 24.50 -17.45 29.96
CA ALA A 21 24.20 -17.96 28.64
C ALA A 21 23.50 -19.33 28.77
N HIS A 22 22.42 -19.54 28.01
CA HIS A 22 21.96 -20.86 27.58
C HIS A 22 21.61 -20.77 26.09
N SER A 23 22.22 -21.65 25.31
CA SER A 23 22.08 -21.80 23.86
C SER A 23 21.07 -22.90 23.49
N ALA A 24 20.57 -22.78 22.24
CA ALA A 24 19.87 -23.77 21.41
C ALA A 24 18.42 -24.09 21.83
N HIS A 25 17.41 -24.05 20.95
CA HIS A 25 17.35 -24.67 19.63
C HIS A 25 16.28 -23.97 18.76
N SER A 26 16.62 -23.59 17.53
CA SER A 26 15.70 -23.07 16.52
C SER A 26 15.37 -24.15 15.49
N SER A 27 14.10 -24.27 15.09
CA SER A 27 13.77 -24.78 13.76
C SER A 27 12.48 -24.16 13.24
N SER A 28 12.65 -23.37 12.17
CA SER A 28 11.69 -22.93 11.12
C SER A 28 10.41 -22.22 11.58
N SER A 29 10.01 -21.06 11.07
CA SER A 29 10.32 -20.33 9.84
C SER A 29 9.77 -18.90 10.00
N ASP A 30 10.26 -17.95 9.19
CA ASP A 30 9.89 -16.53 9.13
C ASP A 30 10.53 -15.60 10.16
N ASN A 31 11.86 -15.55 10.10
CA ASN A 31 12.68 -14.55 10.80
C ASN A 31 13.05 -13.42 9.81
N CYS A 32 12.28 -12.32 9.79
CA CYS A 32 12.75 -11.03 9.26
C CYS A 32 13.30 -10.10 10.37
N ASP A 33 13.24 -10.53 11.63
CA ASP A 33 13.51 -9.68 12.80
C ASP A 33 14.81 -9.98 13.56
N GLU A 34 15.66 -10.85 13.03
CA GLU A 34 17.05 -10.91 13.51
C GLU A 34 17.98 -10.86 12.32
N TRP A 35 18.28 -9.62 11.90
CA TRP A 35 19.44 -9.39 11.05
C TRP A 35 20.63 -9.82 11.90
N SER A 36 21.25 -10.94 11.53
CA SER A 36 22.46 -11.41 12.19
C SER A 36 23.50 -10.28 12.20
N VAL A 37 24.39 -10.27 13.19
CA VAL A 37 25.54 -9.34 13.18
C VAL A 37 26.33 -9.45 11.87
N GLU A 38 26.28 -10.62 11.22
CA GLU A 38 26.76 -10.86 9.85
C GLU A 38 25.93 -10.14 8.78
N ASP A 39 24.59 -10.13 8.85
CA ASP A 39 23.73 -9.38 7.90
C ASP A 39 23.93 -7.86 8.01
N VAL A 40 24.20 -7.34 9.21
CA VAL A 40 24.64 -5.94 9.41
C VAL A 40 25.99 -5.69 8.72
N HIS A 41 26.90 -6.66 8.76
CA HIS A 41 28.20 -6.62 8.09
C HIS A 41 28.13 -6.82 6.56
N PHE A 42 27.08 -7.48 6.06
CA PHE A 42 26.90 -7.81 4.65
C PHE A 42 25.82 -7.00 3.93
N HIS A 43 25.28 -5.93 4.53
CA HIS A 43 24.37 -4.99 3.86
C HIS A 43 24.90 -4.52 2.49
N GLU A 44 26.22 -4.32 2.37
CA GLU A 44 26.88 -3.96 1.12
C GLU A 44 26.79 -5.06 0.04
N ARG A 45 26.60 -6.33 0.41
CA ARG A 45 26.46 -7.48 -0.51
C ARG A 45 25.01 -7.76 -0.96
N ARG A 46 24.02 -7.01 -0.45
CA ARG A 46 22.60 -7.10 -0.87
C ARG A 46 22.13 -5.89 -1.67
N ALA A 47 23.04 -5.00 -2.06
CA ALA A 47 22.76 -4.01 -3.11
C ALA A 47 22.24 -4.74 -4.36
N CYS A 48 21.26 -4.15 -5.04
CA CYS A 48 20.93 -4.65 -6.36
C CYS A 48 22.16 -4.60 -7.25
N ARG A 49 22.22 -5.47 -8.26
CA ARG A 49 23.26 -5.37 -9.27
C ARG A 49 23.27 -3.96 -9.83
N ASP A 50 24.47 -3.50 -10.23
CA ASP A 50 24.59 -2.28 -11.01
C ASP A 50 23.58 -2.34 -12.14
N ILE A 51 22.77 -1.29 -12.21
CA ILE A 51 21.78 -1.12 -13.25
C ILE A 51 22.37 -0.22 -14.33
N THR A 52 22.21 -0.64 -15.57
CA THR A 52 22.77 0.08 -16.70
C THR A 52 21.86 1.25 -17.08
N THR A 53 22.48 2.35 -17.48
CA THR A 53 21.80 3.41 -18.21
C THR A 53 21.72 3.03 -19.69
N ASP A 54 20.55 3.18 -20.30
CA ASP A 54 20.36 2.87 -21.72
C ASP A 54 19.36 3.86 -22.34
N LEU A 55 19.87 4.65 -23.30
CA LEU A 55 19.10 5.65 -24.06
C LEU A 55 17.92 5.05 -24.82
N SER A 56 17.89 3.74 -25.08
CA SER A 56 16.72 3.07 -25.68
C SER A 56 15.47 3.14 -24.80
N ASN A 57 15.63 3.37 -23.49
CA ASN A 57 14.52 3.62 -22.57
C ASN A 57 13.91 5.01 -22.73
N CYS A 58 14.53 5.90 -23.51
CA CYS A 58 14.04 7.24 -23.70
C CYS A 58 12.66 7.23 -24.38
N PRO A 59 11.66 7.95 -23.85
CA PRO A 59 10.39 8.10 -24.54
C PRO A 59 10.60 8.76 -25.90
N ALA A 60 10.01 8.18 -26.95
CA ALA A 60 10.27 8.60 -28.34
C ALA A 60 9.80 10.03 -28.68
N ALA A 61 9.00 10.67 -27.82
CA ALA A 61 8.50 12.02 -28.04
C ALA A 61 8.53 12.85 -26.75
N SER A 62 8.86 14.15 -26.89
CA SER A 62 8.80 15.21 -25.86
C SER A 62 9.83 15.20 -24.72
N HIS A 63 10.81 14.30 -24.74
CA HIS A 63 11.81 14.20 -23.68
C HIS A 63 13.22 14.25 -24.24
N VAL A 64 14.09 14.99 -23.56
CA VAL A 64 15.54 14.83 -23.68
C VAL A 64 15.98 13.84 -22.63
N CYS A 65 16.75 12.84 -23.06
CA CYS A 65 17.31 11.85 -22.17
C CYS A 65 18.83 12.00 -22.12
N ASP A 66 19.38 11.82 -20.93
CA ASP A 66 20.83 11.88 -20.70
C ASP A 66 21.22 10.75 -19.74
N GLU A 67 22.15 9.92 -20.20
CA GLU A 67 22.73 8.82 -19.43
C GLU A 67 23.73 9.29 -18.37
N ARG A 68 24.19 10.56 -18.45
CA ARG A 68 25.17 11.17 -17.55
C ARG A 68 24.53 11.88 -16.36
N GLU A 69 23.21 11.98 -16.35
CA GLU A 69 22.48 12.63 -15.28
C GLU A 69 22.68 11.89 -13.96
N ALA A 70 22.94 12.67 -12.91
CA ALA A 70 23.25 12.13 -11.59
C ALA A 70 22.02 11.39 -11.01
N LEU A 71 22.29 10.31 -10.29
CA LEU A 71 21.26 9.50 -9.65
C LEU A 71 21.28 9.73 -8.14
N SER A 72 20.09 9.78 -7.56
CA SER A 72 19.90 9.74 -6.12
C SER A 72 19.45 8.34 -5.74
N ALA A 73 20.30 7.65 -4.98
CA ALA A 73 19.95 6.41 -4.31
C ALA A 73 19.39 6.72 -2.92
N THR A 74 18.39 5.96 -2.50
CA THR A 74 17.97 5.91 -1.10
C THR A 74 17.99 4.46 -0.67
N VAL A 75 18.86 4.15 0.30
CA VAL A 75 18.86 2.87 1.01
C VAL A 75 17.68 2.92 1.96
N LEU A 76 16.74 2.01 1.76
CA LEU A 76 15.53 1.94 2.56
C LEU A 76 15.85 1.18 3.85
N THR A 77 15.30 1.63 4.98
CA THR A 77 15.62 1.08 6.30
C THR A 77 14.90 -0.26 6.52
N ALA A 78 15.32 -1.03 7.52
CA ALA A 78 14.80 -2.38 7.81
C ALA A 78 13.26 -2.48 7.91
N SER A 79 12.57 -1.37 8.21
CA SER A 79 11.10 -1.26 8.22
C SER A 79 10.43 -1.35 6.84
N ASP A 80 11.16 -1.12 5.75
CA ASP A 80 10.63 -1.10 4.38
C ASP A 80 10.64 -2.51 3.78
N GLN A 81 9.76 -3.38 4.30
CA GLN A 81 9.36 -4.70 3.79
C GLN A 81 10.06 -5.16 2.49
N CYS A 82 11.27 -5.72 2.61
CA CYS A 82 12.05 -6.35 1.53
C CYS A 82 12.55 -5.43 0.39
N THR A 83 12.59 -4.12 0.59
CA THR A 83 13.11 -3.18 -0.41
C THR A 83 14.46 -2.66 0.08
N CYS A 84 15.56 -3.06 -0.56
CA CYS A 84 16.90 -2.70 -0.05
C CYS A 84 17.34 -1.29 -0.51
N GLN A 85 16.85 -0.84 -1.66
CA GLN A 85 17.30 0.39 -2.31
C GLN A 85 16.24 0.92 -3.27
N SER A 86 16.20 2.23 -3.45
CA SER A 86 15.49 2.87 -4.57
C SER A 86 16.41 3.84 -5.29
N LEU A 87 16.18 4.01 -6.59
CA LEU A 87 16.90 4.97 -7.44
C LEU A 87 15.90 5.92 -8.09
N ARG A 88 16.32 7.17 -8.24
CA ARG A 88 15.65 8.26 -8.97
C ARG A 88 16.71 9.17 -9.61
N CYS A 89 16.32 10.00 -10.57
CA CYS A 89 17.19 11.09 -11.03
C CYS A 89 17.40 12.10 -9.89
N ALA A 90 18.62 12.57 -9.70
CA ALA A 90 18.98 13.46 -8.60
C ALA A 90 18.48 14.89 -8.84
N ASN A 91 18.48 15.33 -10.10
CA ASN A 91 18.17 16.70 -10.47
C ASN A 91 16.66 16.94 -10.59
N LYS A 92 16.20 18.09 -10.08
CA LYS A 92 14.79 18.49 -10.16
C LYS A 92 14.36 18.61 -11.62
N GLY A 93 13.18 18.04 -11.94
CA GLY A 93 12.62 18.04 -13.29
C GLY A 93 13.07 16.89 -14.17
N TRP A 94 14.04 16.08 -13.71
CA TRP A 94 14.38 14.81 -14.34
C TRP A 94 13.62 13.66 -13.66
N ARG A 95 13.18 12.69 -14.45
CA ARG A 95 12.53 11.46 -13.99
C ARG A 95 13.18 10.26 -14.67
N LEU A 96 13.06 9.07 -14.08
CA LEU A 96 13.55 7.87 -14.74
C LEU A 96 12.61 7.51 -15.89
N ALA A 97 13.16 6.89 -16.93
CA ALA A 97 12.40 6.24 -17.99
C ALA A 97 12.84 4.78 -18.08
N VAL A 98 11.88 3.87 -18.18
CA VAL A 98 12.09 2.43 -18.32
C VAL A 98 11.17 1.93 -19.43
N ASN A 99 11.73 1.27 -20.45
CA ASN A 99 11.03 0.80 -21.65
C ASN A 99 10.17 1.89 -22.30
N GLY A 100 10.70 3.11 -22.44
CA GLY A 100 9.99 4.24 -23.05
C GLY A 100 8.94 4.92 -22.15
N THR A 101 8.77 4.47 -20.90
CA THR A 101 7.76 5.00 -19.96
C THR A 101 8.41 5.76 -18.82
N ILE A 102 7.91 6.96 -18.51
CA ILE A 102 8.37 7.76 -17.37
C ILE A 102 7.91 7.15 -16.04
N VAL A 103 8.83 6.98 -15.11
CA VAL A 103 8.60 6.42 -13.77
C VAL A 103 9.32 7.26 -12.71
N ASP A 104 8.72 7.36 -11.52
CA ASP A 104 9.28 8.21 -10.46
C ASP A 104 10.53 7.62 -9.80
N LYS A 105 10.55 6.29 -9.61
CA LYS A 105 11.67 5.54 -9.04
C LYS A 105 11.63 4.08 -9.43
N VAL A 106 12.80 3.45 -9.51
CA VAL A 106 12.93 1.99 -9.53
C VAL A 106 13.28 1.48 -8.14
N ARG A 107 12.85 0.27 -7.82
CA ARG A 107 13.07 -0.35 -6.51
C ARG A 107 13.88 -1.62 -6.65
N CYS A 108 14.77 -1.86 -5.69
CA CYS A 108 15.50 -3.10 -5.58
C CYS A 108 14.66 -4.14 -4.83
N LYS A 109 14.24 -5.20 -5.52
CA LYS A 109 13.52 -6.34 -4.94
C LYS A 109 14.22 -7.63 -5.36
N GLY A 110 14.68 -8.43 -4.39
CA GLY A 110 15.34 -9.71 -4.68
C GLY A 110 16.59 -9.59 -5.58
N ARG A 111 17.41 -8.54 -5.39
CA ARG A 111 18.59 -8.18 -6.21
C ARG A 111 18.29 -7.78 -7.66
N GLN A 112 17.02 -7.61 -8.01
CA GLN A 112 16.58 -7.12 -9.31
C GLN A 112 15.92 -5.75 -9.16
N TRP A 113 16.20 -4.87 -10.11
CA TRP A 113 15.49 -3.60 -10.22
C TRP A 113 14.13 -3.83 -10.83
N VAL A 114 13.11 -3.28 -10.19
CA VAL A 114 11.72 -3.40 -10.63
C VAL A 114 11.05 -2.03 -10.72
N SER A 115 10.18 -1.90 -11.72
CA SER A 115 9.30 -0.76 -11.95
C SER A 115 7.90 -1.26 -12.21
N SER A 116 6.90 -0.76 -11.47
CA SER A 116 5.50 -1.19 -11.58
C SER A 116 5.32 -2.73 -11.58
N GLY A 117 6.09 -3.42 -10.74
CA GLY A 117 6.06 -4.88 -10.61
C GLY A 117 6.81 -5.67 -11.70
N ARG A 118 7.33 -5.01 -12.73
CA ARG A 118 8.11 -5.63 -13.82
C ARG A 118 9.60 -5.38 -13.67
N ALA A 119 10.40 -6.27 -14.24
CA ALA A 119 11.86 -6.10 -14.31
C ALA A 119 12.23 -4.81 -15.07
N ALA A 120 13.14 -4.03 -14.49
CA ALA A 120 13.71 -2.82 -15.06
C ALA A 120 15.23 -3.03 -15.20
N PRO A 121 15.71 -3.76 -16.22
CA PRO A 121 17.12 -4.10 -16.36
C PRO A 121 18.00 -2.88 -16.67
N SER A 122 17.43 -1.84 -17.24
CA SER A 122 18.08 -0.56 -17.53
C SER A 122 17.07 0.60 -17.37
N PHE A 123 17.57 1.84 -17.32
CA PHE A 123 16.76 3.06 -17.35
C PHE A 123 17.52 4.19 -18.05
N VAL A 124 16.89 5.35 -18.22
CA VAL A 124 17.60 6.61 -18.49
C VAL A 124 16.93 7.75 -17.72
N CYS A 125 17.67 8.81 -17.40
CA CYS A 125 17.03 10.03 -16.92
C CYS A 125 16.47 10.81 -18.10
N ALA A 126 15.20 11.18 -17.99
CA ALA A 126 14.44 11.92 -18.98
C ALA A 126 13.92 13.21 -18.37
N LYS A 127 14.00 14.30 -19.13
CA LYS A 127 13.43 15.59 -18.79
C LYS A 127 12.56 16.05 -19.95
N PHE A 128 11.38 16.54 -19.63
CA PHE A 128 10.49 17.13 -20.62
C PHE A 128 11.18 18.32 -21.30
N ASP A 129 11.24 18.31 -22.62
CA ASP A 129 11.82 19.40 -23.41
C ASP A 129 10.74 19.98 -24.35
N PRO A 130 10.24 21.19 -24.06
CA PRO A 130 9.23 21.85 -24.88
C PRO A 130 9.74 22.26 -26.28
N SER A 131 11.05 22.20 -26.53
CA SER A 131 11.64 22.54 -27.84
C SER A 131 11.63 21.39 -28.85
N VAL A 132 11.35 20.15 -28.42
CA VAL A 132 11.16 19.00 -29.31
C VAL A 132 9.74 19.07 -29.88
N PRO A 133 9.54 19.29 -31.19
CA PRO A 133 8.21 19.46 -31.78
C PRO A 133 7.38 18.20 -31.56
N ALA A 134 6.28 18.34 -30.82
CA ALA A 134 5.25 17.33 -30.78
C ALA A 134 4.57 17.27 -32.16
N THR A 135 4.65 16.13 -32.84
CA THR A 135 3.69 15.84 -33.93
C THR A 135 2.29 15.90 -33.31
N SER A 136 1.51 16.91 -33.71
CA SER A 136 0.25 17.35 -33.08
C SER A 136 -0.79 16.23 -32.97
N THR A 137 -1.58 16.15 -31.88
CA THR A 137 -2.82 16.95 -31.74
C THR A 137 -3.02 17.55 -30.34
N GLU A 138 -3.16 18.89 -30.35
CA GLU A 138 -3.84 19.87 -29.47
C GLU A 138 -3.61 20.03 -27.94
N SER A 139 -3.13 21.25 -27.64
CA SER A 139 -3.51 22.24 -26.62
C SER A 139 -3.16 22.06 -25.13
N ILE A 140 -2.40 23.04 -24.62
CA ILE A 140 -2.00 23.24 -23.21
C ILE A 140 -3.14 23.94 -22.44
N THR A 141 -3.40 23.50 -21.20
CA THR A 141 -4.07 24.32 -20.17
C THR A 141 -3.27 24.33 -18.86
N THR A 142 -3.22 25.50 -18.23
CA THR A 142 -2.75 25.86 -16.89
C THR A 142 -2.85 24.74 -15.84
N VAL A 143 -1.84 24.62 -14.96
CA VAL A 143 -1.77 23.62 -13.87
C VAL A 143 -2.98 23.74 -12.93
N LYS A 144 -4.02 22.98 -13.26
CA LYS A 144 -5.18 22.65 -12.46
C LYS A 144 -4.78 21.44 -11.60
N VAL A 145 -5.38 21.30 -10.42
CA VAL A 145 -5.51 19.98 -9.77
C VAL A 145 -5.87 18.99 -10.87
N GLU A 146 -5.13 17.88 -11.02
CA GLU A 146 -5.34 16.89 -12.08
C GLU A 146 -6.83 16.50 -12.03
N GLU A 147 -7.65 17.13 -12.89
CA GLU A 147 -9.09 16.97 -12.86
C GLU A 147 -9.37 15.57 -13.37
N CYS A 148 -10.24 14.85 -12.66
CA CYS A 148 -10.76 13.58 -13.15
C CYS A 148 -11.34 13.85 -14.52
N ILE A 149 -10.76 13.21 -15.54
CA ILE A 149 -11.29 13.27 -16.89
C ILE A 149 -12.43 12.27 -16.99
N ASP A 150 -13.43 12.61 -17.79
CA ASP A 150 -14.51 11.69 -18.10
C ASP A 150 -13.95 10.45 -18.83
N PRO A 151 -14.56 9.26 -18.66
CA PRO A 151 -14.19 8.10 -19.43
C PRO A 151 -14.28 8.39 -20.95
N PRO A 152 -13.34 7.87 -21.77
CA PRO A 152 -13.39 8.08 -23.21
C PRO A 152 -14.68 7.48 -23.81
N ALA A 153 -15.40 8.25 -24.64
CA ALA A 153 -16.53 7.72 -25.40
C ALA A 153 -16.05 6.68 -26.44
N PRO A 154 -16.82 5.61 -26.73
CA PRO A 154 -18.20 5.33 -26.31
C PRO A 154 -18.33 4.63 -24.95
N PHE A 155 -17.24 4.48 -24.20
CA PHE A 155 -17.16 3.61 -23.02
C PHE A 155 -17.81 4.25 -21.80
N MET A 156 -19.13 4.26 -21.76
CA MET A 156 -19.87 4.70 -20.58
C MET A 156 -19.94 3.56 -19.57
N CYS A 157 -18.80 3.23 -18.95
CA CYS A 157 -18.79 2.48 -17.70
C CYS A 157 -19.29 3.37 -16.53
N GLU A 158 -20.37 4.16 -16.72
CA GLU A 158 -20.97 4.97 -15.66
C GLU A 158 -22.43 4.58 -15.40
N VAL A 159 -22.75 4.39 -14.12
CA VAL A 159 -23.90 5.07 -13.52
C VAL A 159 -23.34 5.83 -12.32
N ALA A 160 -23.58 7.14 -12.26
CA ALA A 160 -23.08 8.07 -11.24
C ALA A 160 -23.18 7.49 -9.81
N PRO A 161 -22.23 7.82 -8.91
CA PRO A 161 -22.23 7.31 -7.54
C PRO A 161 -23.60 7.54 -6.90
N VAL A 162 -24.03 6.58 -6.08
CA VAL A 162 -25.10 6.80 -5.10
C VAL A 162 -24.84 8.15 -4.43
N ASN A 163 -25.85 9.00 -4.31
CA ASN A 163 -25.75 10.29 -3.62
C ASN A 163 -25.51 10.04 -2.12
N ASP A 164 -24.33 9.59 -1.77
CA ASP A 164 -23.85 9.36 -0.42
C ASP A 164 -22.55 10.16 -0.25
N PRO A 165 -22.49 11.06 0.74
CA PRO A 165 -21.35 11.96 0.94
C PRO A 165 -20.05 11.22 1.32
N SER A 166 -20.12 9.93 1.64
CA SER A 166 -18.97 9.09 1.98
C SER A 166 -18.17 8.63 0.76
N PHE A 167 -18.69 8.88 -0.45
CA PHE A 167 -18.12 8.40 -1.70
C PHE A 167 -17.82 9.54 -2.66
N SER A 168 -16.74 9.37 -3.42
CA SER A 168 -16.30 10.31 -4.45
C SER A 168 -16.21 9.64 -5.82
N ALA A 169 -16.18 10.47 -6.86
CA ALA A 169 -16.05 10.00 -8.23
C ALA A 169 -14.69 9.35 -8.47
N VAL A 170 -14.68 8.34 -9.34
CA VAL A 170 -13.44 7.69 -9.82
C VAL A 170 -12.81 8.55 -10.90
N CYS A 171 -11.48 8.50 -10.99
CA CYS A 171 -10.71 9.33 -11.91
C CYS A 171 -10.01 8.45 -12.96
N PHE A 172 -9.88 9.00 -14.17
CA PHE A 172 -9.24 8.37 -15.35
C PHE A 172 -7.93 9.09 -15.69
N ARG A 173 -6.85 8.35 -16.01
CA ARG A 173 -5.50 8.91 -16.14
C ARG A 173 -5.01 8.52 -17.50
N GLY A 174 -4.94 9.51 -18.38
CA GLY A 174 -4.50 9.30 -19.75
C GLY A 174 -5.52 8.49 -20.56
N GLN A 175 -5.02 7.82 -21.60
CA GLN A 175 -5.83 7.03 -22.54
C GLN A 175 -6.00 5.56 -22.12
N ASP A 176 -5.33 5.15 -21.04
CA ASP A 176 -5.40 3.79 -20.54
C ASP A 176 -6.65 3.69 -19.67
N SER A 177 -7.53 2.70 -19.90
CA SER A 177 -8.79 2.46 -19.18
C SER A 177 -8.64 2.13 -17.68
N ASN A 178 -7.53 2.52 -17.06
CA ASN A 178 -7.18 2.32 -15.67
C ASN A 178 -7.88 3.35 -14.78
N LEU A 179 -8.51 2.83 -13.73
CA LEU A 179 -9.18 3.62 -12.71
C LEU A 179 -8.29 3.88 -11.50
N TYR A 180 -8.41 5.08 -10.92
CA TYR A 180 -7.77 5.45 -9.65
C TYR A 180 -8.62 6.45 -8.88
N CYS A 181 -8.24 6.65 -7.62
CA CYS A 181 -8.84 7.62 -6.73
C CYS A 181 -8.02 8.91 -6.65
N ASN A 182 -8.72 10.02 -6.48
CA ASN A 182 -8.12 11.34 -6.31
C ASN A 182 -7.21 11.42 -5.10
N SER A 183 -6.30 12.40 -5.08
CA SER A 183 -5.46 12.68 -3.92
C SER A 183 -6.30 13.07 -2.69
N GLY A 184 -6.54 12.11 -1.80
CA GLY A 184 -7.38 12.27 -0.61
C GLY A 184 -8.30 11.07 -0.41
N ASP A 185 -8.77 10.51 -1.51
CA ASP A 185 -9.43 9.21 -1.56
C ASP A 185 -8.40 8.13 -1.83
N THR A 186 -8.64 6.95 -1.30
CA THR A 186 -7.54 6.00 -1.15
C THR A 186 -7.87 4.60 -1.60
N VAL A 187 -9.15 4.26 -1.64
CA VAL A 187 -9.59 2.93 -2.01
C VAL A 187 -10.72 3.01 -3.01
N LEU A 188 -10.52 2.30 -4.12
CA LEU A 188 -11.53 2.05 -5.12
C LEU A 188 -12.44 0.94 -4.59
N VAL A 189 -13.75 1.17 -4.65
CA VAL A 189 -14.77 0.21 -4.24
C VAL A 189 -15.67 -0.17 -5.38
N ALA A 190 -16.03 -1.44 -5.44
CA ALA A 190 -17.09 -1.92 -6.32
C ALA A 190 -18.46 -1.73 -5.66
N LEU A 191 -19.40 -1.12 -6.37
CA LEU A 191 -20.80 -0.99 -5.92
C LEU A 191 -21.62 -2.09 -6.60
N THR A 192 -22.13 -3.01 -5.80
CA THR A 192 -22.93 -4.12 -6.31
C THR A 192 -24.30 -4.15 -5.64
N THR A 193 -25.36 -4.19 -6.44
CA THR A 193 -26.66 -4.69 -5.97
C THR A 193 -26.61 -6.21 -6.01
N ASN A 194 -27.10 -6.87 -4.96
CA ASN A 194 -27.15 -8.33 -4.93
C ASN A 194 -27.92 -8.85 -6.17
N PRO A 195 -27.29 -9.60 -7.10
CA PRO A 195 -27.90 -9.94 -8.40
C PRO A 195 -29.21 -10.74 -8.28
N GLY A 196 -29.45 -11.40 -7.15
CA GLY A 196 -30.71 -12.10 -6.85
C GLY A 196 -31.69 -11.32 -5.97
N LYS A 197 -31.30 -10.15 -5.44
CA LYS A 197 -32.09 -9.31 -4.54
C LYS A 197 -31.78 -7.83 -4.78
N PRO A 198 -32.24 -7.25 -5.91
CA PRO A 198 -31.95 -5.86 -6.27
C PRO A 198 -32.54 -4.82 -5.30
N THR A 199 -33.38 -5.22 -4.35
CA THR A 199 -33.88 -4.39 -3.25
C THR A 199 -32.98 -4.38 -2.02
N ASP A 200 -31.98 -5.28 -1.95
CA ASP A 200 -30.98 -5.24 -0.88
C ASP A 200 -30.14 -3.98 -1.06
N PRO A 201 -29.74 -3.32 0.05
CA PRO A 201 -28.84 -2.19 -0.04
C PRO A 201 -27.52 -2.60 -0.72
N PRO A 202 -26.89 -1.67 -1.46
CA PRO A 202 -25.64 -1.95 -2.16
C PRO A 202 -24.56 -2.45 -1.19
N PHE A 203 -23.79 -3.43 -1.65
CA PHE A 203 -22.59 -3.91 -0.99
C PHE A 203 -21.36 -3.32 -1.66
N TYR A 204 -20.39 -2.95 -0.84
CA TYR A 204 -19.19 -2.24 -1.26
C TYR A 204 -17.95 -3.08 -0.95
N TYR A 205 -17.15 -3.42 -1.96
CA TYR A 205 -15.92 -4.19 -1.76
C TYR A 205 -14.71 -3.32 -2.05
N THR A 206 -13.76 -3.26 -1.11
CA THR A 206 -12.46 -2.65 -1.37
C THR A 206 -11.71 -3.46 -2.41
N LEU A 207 -11.05 -2.77 -3.33
CA LEU A 207 -10.39 -3.41 -4.46
C LEU A 207 -8.88 -3.35 -4.32
N GLN A 208 -8.22 -4.39 -4.83
CA GLN A 208 -6.76 -4.48 -4.84
C GLN A 208 -6.25 -4.00 -6.21
N GLY A 209 -5.79 -2.75 -6.27
CA GLY A 209 -5.20 -2.17 -7.49
C GLY A 209 -6.18 -1.34 -8.32
N SER A 210 -5.94 -1.27 -9.62
CA SER A 210 -6.75 -0.52 -10.58
C SER A 210 -7.81 -1.40 -11.22
N GLY A 211 -9.00 -0.84 -11.48
CA GLY A 211 -9.98 -1.49 -12.35
C GLY A 211 -9.76 -1.17 -13.82
N LEU A 212 -10.28 -2.04 -14.68
CA LEU A 212 -10.28 -1.91 -16.13
C LEU A 212 -11.72 -1.94 -16.66
N CYS A 213 -12.11 -0.99 -17.51
CA CYS A 213 -13.40 -1.05 -18.21
C CYS A 213 -13.31 -2.08 -19.36
N ASN A 214 -14.05 -3.19 -19.23
CA ASN A 214 -14.22 -4.21 -20.26
C ASN A 214 -15.19 -3.70 -21.33
N GLN A 215 -14.69 -3.60 -22.56
CA GLN A 215 -15.41 -3.02 -23.69
C GLN A 215 -16.55 -3.92 -24.21
N GLU A 216 -16.40 -5.24 -24.09
CA GLU A 216 -17.40 -6.19 -24.59
C GLU A 216 -18.61 -6.25 -23.65
N THR A 217 -18.35 -6.22 -22.34
CA THR A 217 -19.39 -6.37 -21.32
C THR A 217 -19.92 -5.03 -20.80
N GLN A 218 -19.24 -3.91 -21.08
CA GLN A 218 -19.52 -2.57 -20.54
C GLN A 218 -19.53 -2.58 -19.00
N LYS A 219 -18.61 -3.35 -18.41
CA LYS A 219 -18.43 -3.48 -16.96
C LYS A 219 -16.99 -3.24 -16.58
N TYR A 220 -16.74 -2.94 -15.31
CA TYR A 220 -15.40 -2.91 -14.76
C TYR A 220 -14.97 -4.31 -14.34
N GLU A 221 -13.88 -4.79 -14.93
CA GLU A 221 -13.16 -5.96 -14.47
C GLU A 221 -12.13 -5.53 -13.42
N MET A 222 -12.20 -6.16 -12.26
CA MET A 222 -11.42 -5.77 -11.09
C MET A 222 -11.10 -6.98 -10.23
N THR A 223 -10.00 -6.93 -9.48
CA THR A 223 -9.66 -7.98 -8.52
C THR A 223 -9.96 -7.51 -7.10
N THR A 224 -10.72 -8.33 -6.38
CA THR A 224 -10.93 -8.20 -4.94
C THR A 224 -10.77 -9.57 -4.31
N LEU A 225 -10.03 -9.67 -3.21
CA LEU A 225 -9.82 -10.93 -2.49
C LEU A 225 -9.29 -12.07 -3.38
N ASP A 226 -8.37 -11.75 -4.29
CA ASP A 226 -7.85 -12.69 -5.30
C ASP A 226 -8.92 -13.27 -6.27
N ILE A 227 -10.12 -12.68 -6.30
CA ILE A 227 -11.22 -13.04 -7.19
C ILE A 227 -11.39 -11.91 -8.22
N SER A 228 -11.45 -12.28 -9.51
CA SER A 228 -11.84 -11.35 -10.56
C SER A 228 -13.37 -11.20 -10.56
N ILE A 229 -13.85 -9.97 -10.47
CA ILE A 229 -15.27 -9.63 -10.52
C ILE A 229 -15.53 -8.62 -11.63
N GLU A 230 -16.69 -8.73 -12.28
CA GLU A 230 -17.21 -7.72 -13.18
C GLU A 230 -18.33 -6.93 -12.51
N VAL A 231 -18.18 -5.61 -12.45
CA VAL A 231 -19.14 -4.74 -11.77
C VAL A 231 -19.59 -3.60 -12.67
N ASN A 232 -20.84 -3.19 -12.50
CA ASN A 232 -21.43 -2.11 -13.30
C ASN A 232 -21.00 -0.73 -12.81
N GLN A 233 -20.51 -0.64 -11.56
CA GLN A 233 -20.26 0.62 -10.90
C GLN A 233 -19.09 0.53 -9.91
N VAL A 234 -18.32 1.62 -9.88
CA VAL A 234 -17.18 1.81 -8.99
C VAL A 234 -17.24 3.20 -8.38
N SER A 235 -16.63 3.37 -7.22
CA SER A 235 -16.49 4.66 -6.57
C SER A 235 -15.21 4.69 -5.73
N CYS A 236 -14.80 5.87 -5.31
CA CYS A 236 -13.70 6.05 -4.40
C CYS A 236 -14.22 6.37 -2.99
N MET A 237 -13.51 5.88 -1.97
CA MET A 237 -13.81 6.20 -0.59
C MET A 237 -12.55 6.53 0.21
N GLN A 238 -12.73 7.33 1.25
CA GLN A 238 -11.75 7.57 2.30
C GLN A 238 -12.13 6.76 3.54
N CYS A 239 -11.18 5.96 4.05
CA CYS A 239 -11.41 5.19 5.26
C CYS A 239 -10.97 5.92 6.52
N PRO A 240 -11.65 5.70 7.66
CA PRO A 240 -11.26 6.31 8.93
C PRO A 240 -9.87 5.84 9.39
N HIS A 241 -9.49 4.61 9.03
CA HIS A 241 -8.21 4.01 9.41
C HIS A 241 -7.40 3.65 8.16
N MET A 242 -6.61 4.62 7.70
CA MET A 242 -5.76 4.45 6.53
C MET A 242 -4.48 3.66 6.81
N ARG A 243 -3.88 3.91 7.97
CA ARG A 243 -2.67 3.27 8.46
C ARG A 243 -2.67 3.28 9.98
N GLY A 244 -2.02 2.29 10.59
CA GLY A 244 -1.76 2.28 12.03
C GLY A 244 -2.06 0.92 12.66
N VAL A 245 -1.95 0.88 13.98
CA VAL A 245 -2.30 -0.31 14.77
C VAL A 245 -3.77 -0.23 15.16
N ALA A 246 -4.48 -1.34 15.08
CA ALA A 246 -5.85 -1.44 15.53
C ALA A 246 -5.92 -1.44 17.05
N THR A 247 -6.94 -0.76 17.57
CA THR A 247 -7.26 -0.84 19.00
C THR A 247 -7.83 -2.21 19.32
N THR A 248 -7.62 -2.70 20.54
CA THR A 248 -8.37 -3.86 21.02
C THR A 248 -8.81 -3.75 22.47
N THR A 249 -9.97 -4.33 22.79
CA THR A 249 -10.43 -4.50 24.17
C THR A 249 -10.00 -5.83 24.78
N PHE A 250 -9.41 -6.74 24.00
CA PHE A 250 -8.92 -8.02 24.48
C PHE A 250 -7.80 -7.83 25.53
N GLN A 251 -7.92 -8.52 26.67
CA GLN A 251 -7.01 -8.35 27.82
C GLN A 251 -5.89 -9.41 27.90
N GLY A 252 -5.84 -10.35 26.94
CA GLY A 252 -4.83 -11.41 26.91
C GLY A 252 -3.53 -10.99 26.21
N SER A 253 -2.55 -11.89 26.14
CA SER A 253 -1.36 -11.67 25.31
C SER A 253 -1.74 -11.75 23.84
N HIS A 254 -1.41 -10.74 23.06
CA HIS A 254 -1.69 -10.66 21.63
C HIS A 254 -0.61 -9.86 20.89
N GLY A 255 -0.56 -10.01 19.57
CA GLY A 255 0.14 -9.11 18.66
C GLY A 255 -0.75 -7.98 18.14
N ASP A 256 -0.13 -7.03 17.44
CA ASP A 256 -0.81 -5.87 16.86
C ASP A 256 -1.43 -6.21 15.50
N ALA A 257 -2.74 -6.02 15.37
CA ALA A 257 -3.38 -5.99 14.06
C ALA A 257 -3.14 -4.62 13.40
N VAL A 258 -2.95 -4.61 12.07
CA VAL A 258 -2.45 -3.42 11.36
C VAL A 258 -3.42 -3.00 10.26
N PHE A 259 -3.77 -1.72 10.23
CA PHE A 259 -4.47 -1.09 9.12
C PHE A 259 -3.48 -0.72 8.00
N ASP A 260 -3.82 -1.09 6.76
CA ASP A 260 -3.25 -0.55 5.53
C ASP A 260 -4.34 -0.42 4.47
N ARG A 261 -4.64 0.81 4.04
CA ARG A 261 -5.58 1.09 2.93
C ARG A 261 -6.92 0.38 3.11
N CYS A 262 -7.58 0.62 4.24
CA CYS A 262 -8.89 0.06 4.59
C CYS A 262 -8.92 -1.45 4.82
N ILE A 263 -7.78 -2.12 4.71
CA ILE A 263 -7.63 -3.52 5.07
C ILE A 263 -7.02 -3.54 6.46
N ILE A 264 -7.56 -4.38 7.32
CA ILE A 264 -6.89 -4.78 8.54
C ILE A 264 -6.38 -6.20 8.36
N SER A 265 -5.14 -6.44 8.74
CA SER A 265 -4.53 -7.76 8.68
C SER A 265 -3.68 -8.01 9.91
N CYS A 266 -3.34 -9.29 10.11
CA CYS A 266 -2.33 -9.69 11.06
C CYS A 266 -1.02 -10.01 10.34
N PRO A 267 0.06 -9.25 10.59
CA PRO A 267 1.38 -9.58 10.07
C PRO A 267 1.88 -10.94 10.58
N THR A 268 1.48 -11.30 11.80
CA THR A 268 1.84 -12.56 12.46
C THR A 268 0.60 -13.18 13.09
N GLY A 269 0.46 -14.49 13.00
CA GLY A 269 -0.62 -15.23 13.66
C GLY A 269 -1.99 -15.10 12.97
N THR A 270 -3.05 -15.26 13.75
CA THR A 270 -4.44 -15.23 13.24
C THR A 270 -5.12 -13.92 13.61
N LEU A 271 -5.70 -13.24 12.62
CA LEU A 271 -6.51 -12.06 12.88
C LEU A 271 -7.80 -12.43 13.61
N LYS A 272 -7.99 -11.81 14.78
CA LYS A 272 -9.22 -11.87 15.57
C LYS A 272 -9.88 -10.51 15.55
N GLY A 273 -11.18 -10.47 15.30
CA GLY A 273 -11.96 -9.25 15.38
C GLY A 273 -13.17 -9.43 16.29
N TYR A 274 -13.58 -8.34 16.94
CA TYR A 274 -14.79 -8.33 17.75
C TYR A 274 -16.03 -8.28 16.85
N THR A 275 -16.96 -9.20 17.06
CA THR A 275 -18.16 -9.37 16.22
C THR A 275 -19.40 -8.76 16.87
N LEU A 276 -20.50 -8.72 16.11
CA LEU A 276 -21.82 -8.33 16.62
C LEU A 276 -22.39 -9.27 17.69
N ALA A 277 -21.82 -10.47 17.85
CA ALA A 277 -22.21 -11.42 18.90
C ALA A 277 -21.46 -11.17 20.22
N ASP A 278 -20.80 -10.02 20.37
CA ASP A 278 -20.01 -9.63 21.53
C ASP A 278 -18.84 -10.59 21.86
N GLU A 279 -18.31 -11.25 20.83
CA GLU A 279 -17.18 -12.17 20.94
C GLU A 279 -16.12 -11.93 19.86
N PHE A 280 -14.88 -12.33 20.17
CA PHE A 280 -13.78 -12.33 19.21
C PHE A 280 -13.82 -13.57 18.32
N PHE A 281 -13.81 -13.37 17.01
CA PHE A 281 -13.86 -14.44 16.02
C PHE A 281 -12.69 -14.38 15.05
N ASN A 282 -12.32 -15.53 14.47
CA ASN A 282 -11.27 -15.63 13.47
C ASN A 282 -11.71 -14.97 12.16
N ALA A 283 -10.96 -13.99 11.68
CA ALA A 283 -11.13 -13.48 10.33
C ALA A 283 -10.55 -14.48 9.33
N ASN A 284 -11.42 -15.01 8.46
CA ASN A 284 -11.04 -15.97 7.44
C ASN A 284 -10.07 -15.34 6.42
N GLY A 285 -8.93 -16.00 6.24
CA GLY A 285 -7.84 -15.50 5.39
C GLY A 285 -6.87 -14.55 6.09
N GLY A 286 -7.06 -14.25 7.37
CA GLY A 286 -6.12 -13.43 8.17
C GLY A 286 -6.22 -11.93 7.90
N PHE A 287 -7.27 -11.48 7.22
CA PHE A 287 -7.56 -10.08 6.96
C PHE A 287 -9.07 -9.81 6.98
N ALA A 288 -9.43 -8.55 7.20
CA ALA A 288 -10.77 -8.03 7.00
C ALA A 288 -10.68 -6.67 6.29
N TYR A 289 -11.71 -6.31 5.54
CA TYR A 289 -11.78 -5.06 4.79
C TYR A 289 -12.93 -4.20 5.27
N TYR A 290 -12.67 -2.90 5.32
CA TYR A 290 -13.67 -1.92 5.67
C TYR A 290 -14.70 -1.80 4.54
N THR A 291 -15.96 -2.03 4.87
CA THR A 291 -17.09 -2.04 3.94
C THR A 291 -18.23 -1.20 4.49
N TYR A 292 -19.23 -0.97 3.66
CA TYR A 292 -20.46 -0.27 3.98
C TYR A 292 -21.65 -1.15 3.58
N THR A 293 -22.79 -1.00 4.26
CA THR A 293 -24.05 -1.69 3.88
C THR A 293 -25.14 -0.74 3.46
N GLY A 294 -24.80 0.52 3.16
CA GLY A 294 -25.80 1.56 2.95
C GLY A 294 -26.37 2.15 4.26
N THR A 295 -26.02 1.60 5.43
CA THR A 295 -26.48 2.12 6.73
C THR A 295 -25.36 2.24 7.75
N GLU A 296 -24.45 1.26 7.76
CA GLU A 296 -23.34 1.20 8.70
C GLU A 296 -22.06 0.79 7.99
N PHE A 297 -20.95 1.29 8.51
CA PHE A 297 -19.62 0.83 8.14
C PHE A 297 -19.12 -0.19 9.15
N TYR A 298 -18.48 -1.24 8.65
CA TYR A 298 -17.88 -2.27 9.47
C TYR A 298 -16.75 -2.95 8.70
N PHE A 299 -16.02 -3.84 9.36
CA PHE A 299 -15.03 -4.68 8.71
C PHE A 299 -15.62 -6.05 8.41
N VAL A 300 -15.28 -6.64 7.28
CA VAL A 300 -15.77 -7.97 6.91
C VAL A 300 -14.63 -8.82 6.36
N ASP A 301 -14.62 -10.11 6.66
CA ASP A 301 -13.62 -11.03 6.10
C ASP A 301 -14.05 -11.63 4.75
N SER A 302 -13.25 -12.56 4.24
CA SER A 302 -13.53 -13.29 3.01
C SER A 302 -14.74 -14.23 3.09
N ALA A 303 -15.21 -14.59 4.30
CA ALA A 303 -16.39 -15.43 4.51
C ALA A 303 -17.66 -14.60 4.76
N GLY A 304 -17.57 -13.26 4.78
CA GLY A 304 -18.70 -12.38 5.05
C GLY A 304 -18.97 -12.15 6.54
N ILE A 305 -18.07 -12.56 7.44
CA ILE A 305 -18.20 -12.33 8.88
C ILE A 305 -17.96 -10.86 9.18
N ARG A 306 -18.88 -10.24 9.91
CA ARG A 306 -18.85 -8.81 10.26
C ARG A 306 -18.16 -8.57 11.60
N PHE A 307 -17.27 -7.59 11.62
CA PHE A 307 -16.51 -7.14 12.77
C PHE A 307 -16.77 -5.65 13.00
N VAL A 308 -16.96 -5.28 14.27
CA VAL A 308 -17.38 -3.95 14.68
C VAL A 308 -16.30 -3.21 15.48
N ASN A 309 -16.49 -1.90 15.61
CA ASN A 309 -15.69 -1.02 16.49
C ASN A 309 -14.19 -0.94 16.19
N ALA A 310 -13.73 -1.46 15.05
CA ALA A 310 -12.30 -1.53 14.74
C ALA A 310 -11.49 -2.23 15.85
N ASP A 311 -12.11 -3.18 16.57
CA ASP A 311 -11.52 -3.92 17.68
C ASP A 311 -10.93 -5.24 17.20
N PHE A 312 -9.60 -5.26 17.08
CA PHE A 312 -8.87 -6.36 16.47
C PHE A 312 -7.52 -6.60 17.12
N TYR A 313 -7.11 -7.86 17.14
CA TYR A 313 -5.78 -8.25 17.58
C TYR A 313 -5.26 -9.45 16.79
N CYS A 314 -3.97 -9.71 16.91
CA CYS A 314 -3.35 -10.92 16.37
C CYS A 314 -3.19 -11.96 17.45
N GLU A 315 -3.89 -13.09 17.32
CA GLU A 315 -3.64 -14.25 18.16
C GLU A 315 -2.33 -14.88 17.71
N ASN A 316 -1.31 -14.75 18.57
CA ASN A 316 -0.05 -15.43 18.37
C ASN A 316 -0.30 -16.93 18.53
N ILE A 317 0.01 -17.72 17.50
CA ILE A 317 0.04 -19.17 17.64
C ILE A 317 1.17 -19.48 18.64
N PRO A 318 0.91 -20.13 19.78
CA PRO A 318 1.98 -20.56 20.67
C PRO A 318 2.99 -21.36 19.86
N PRO A 319 4.30 -21.16 20.02
CA PRO A 319 5.27 -22.06 19.39
C PRO A 319 4.92 -23.48 19.85
N ASP A 320 4.62 -24.37 18.90
CA ASP A 320 4.24 -25.76 19.18
C ASP A 320 5.28 -26.36 20.16
N ASN A 321 4.82 -26.76 21.34
CA ASN A 321 5.63 -27.46 22.35
C ASN A 321 5.76 -28.94 21.99
#